data_AF-A0A3E0Q2P8-F1
#
_entry.id   AF-A0A3E0Q2P8-F1
#
_cell.length_a   1.000
_cell.length_b   1.000
_cell.length_c   1.000
_cell.angle_alpha   90.00
_cell.angle_beta   90.00
_cell.angle_gamma   90.00
#
_symmetry.space_group_name_H-M   'P 1'
#
loop_
_entity.id
_entity.type
_entity.pdbx_description
1 polymer ?
#
loop_
_entity_poly.entity_id
_entity_poly.type
_entity_poly.pdbx_seq_one_letter_code
_entity_poly.pdbx_strand_id
1 'polypeptide(L)'
;MSAGDDLPQDDEALEAWIRDRAEEMTPERLLLAGQTQEAIETLELKCAAVPNDSFLRNILSTAYLYAGRIPDALRILQELIEEQPRRNADQYQRCGVCLWILDRRPDAVGLWQEGTRCRYGDAAGNIGVPLLLYYAAVTAPELCSMDAVVKELEKRLASGDSFHWPGGIARMLVGRNDREEAPEHMSHPSWTRPYESAQLEFYDGIHHRELGDEPGCRERLQACVDAGHVGLYVPEWFLARHELGLIPGFDRNVAESSS
;
A
#
# COMPACT_ATOMS: atom_id res chain seq x y z
N MET A 1 8.37 -39.02 -5.31
CA MET A 1 8.54 -39.35 -6.75
C MET A 1 7.89 -38.23 -7.53
N SER A 2 8.66 -37.61 -8.42
CA SER A 2 8.30 -36.47 -9.25
C SER A 2 7.08 -36.77 -10.12
N ALA A 3 6.01 -36.00 -9.97
CA ALA A 3 5.00 -35.85 -11.01
C ALA A 3 5.15 -34.41 -11.51
N GLY A 4 5.78 -34.27 -12.68
CA GLY A 4 5.57 -33.08 -13.49
C GLY A 4 4.15 -33.19 -14.02
N ASP A 5 3.30 -32.22 -13.68
CA ASP A 5 1.97 -32.14 -14.25
C ASP A 5 2.11 -31.67 -15.70
N ASP A 6 2.00 -32.61 -16.63
CA ASP A 6 1.93 -32.34 -18.06
C ASP A 6 0.69 -31.48 -18.34
N LEU A 7 0.91 -30.30 -18.93
CA LEU A 7 -0.15 -29.42 -19.42
C LEU A 7 -1.03 -30.19 -20.43
N PRO A 8 -2.37 -30.14 -20.31
CA PRO A 8 -3.26 -30.76 -21.28
C PRO A 8 -2.99 -30.22 -22.70
N GLN A 9 -2.96 -31.12 -23.67
CA GLN A 9 -2.56 -30.81 -25.05
C GLN A 9 -3.75 -30.53 -25.98
N ASP A 10 -5.00 -30.66 -25.50
CA ASP A 10 -6.20 -30.36 -26.24
C ASP A 10 -6.98 -29.20 -25.61
N ASP A 11 -7.64 -28.40 -26.47
CA ASP A 11 -8.27 -27.14 -26.09
C ASP A 11 -9.44 -27.34 -25.10
N GLU A 12 -10.16 -28.46 -25.17
CA GLU A 12 -11.29 -28.75 -24.28
C GLU A 12 -10.83 -29.16 -22.86
N ALA A 13 -9.76 -29.97 -22.77
CA ALA A 13 -9.12 -30.31 -21.51
C ALA A 13 -8.32 -29.14 -20.92
N LEU A 14 -7.75 -28.27 -21.76
CA LEU A 14 -7.13 -27.02 -21.32
C LEU A 14 -8.18 -26.05 -20.76
N GLU A 15 -9.34 -25.91 -21.43
CA GLU A 15 -10.45 -25.08 -20.92
C GLU A 15 -11.05 -25.65 -19.63
N ALA A 16 -11.16 -26.98 -19.50
CA ALA A 16 -11.59 -27.63 -18.26
C ALA A 16 -10.55 -27.48 -17.14
N TRP A 17 -9.26 -27.62 -17.44
CA TRP A 17 -8.14 -27.38 -16.52
C TRP A 17 -8.08 -25.90 -16.08
N ILE A 18 -8.31 -24.96 -17.00
CA ILE A 18 -8.44 -23.53 -16.70
C ILE A 18 -9.68 -23.26 -15.85
N ARG A 19 -10.81 -23.96 -16.07
CA ARG A 19 -12.07 -23.78 -15.33
C ARG A 19 -12.00 -24.37 -13.92
N ASP A 20 -11.40 -25.55 -13.76
CA ASP A 20 -11.16 -26.22 -12.47
C ASP A 20 -10.18 -25.39 -11.61
N ARG A 21 -9.20 -24.73 -12.26
CA ARG A 21 -8.30 -23.76 -11.63
C ARG A 21 -8.80 -22.31 -11.61
N ALA A 22 -9.90 -21.99 -12.28
CA ALA A 22 -10.59 -20.71 -12.10
C ALA A 22 -11.32 -20.66 -10.75
N GLU A 23 -11.54 -21.83 -10.13
CA GLU A 23 -11.93 -22.01 -8.74
C GLU A 23 -10.74 -22.15 -7.78
N GLU A 24 -9.49 -22.31 -8.27
CA GLU A 24 -8.30 -22.17 -7.43
C GLU A 24 -8.22 -20.72 -6.93
N MET A 25 -8.08 -20.57 -5.62
CA MET A 25 -7.91 -19.27 -4.99
C MET A 25 -6.68 -18.58 -5.61
N THR A 26 -6.88 -17.52 -6.39
CA THR A 26 -5.74 -16.77 -6.96
C THR A 26 -4.86 -16.27 -5.82
N PRO A 27 -3.56 -16.04 -6.03
CA PRO A 27 -2.69 -15.53 -4.96
C PRO A 27 -3.22 -14.25 -4.31
N GLU A 28 -3.84 -13.35 -5.08
CA GLU A 28 -4.51 -12.17 -4.57
C GLU A 28 -5.66 -12.53 -3.63
N ARG A 29 -6.51 -13.49 -4.01
CA ARG A 29 -7.61 -13.94 -3.16
C ARG A 29 -7.12 -14.65 -1.91
N LEU A 30 -6.04 -15.44 -2.00
CA LEU A 30 -5.39 -16.04 -0.83
C LEU A 30 -4.90 -14.95 0.14
N LEU A 31 -4.28 -13.88 -0.37
CA LEU A 31 -3.86 -12.74 0.44
C LEU A 31 -5.06 -12.03 1.08
N LEU A 32 -6.13 -11.76 0.33
CA LEU A 32 -7.35 -11.14 0.85
C LEU A 32 -8.05 -12.01 1.91
N ALA A 33 -7.92 -13.33 1.82
CA ALA A 33 -8.42 -14.29 2.80
C ALA A 33 -7.50 -14.48 4.02
N GLY A 34 -6.32 -13.84 4.04
CA GLY A 34 -5.31 -14.01 5.10
C GLY A 34 -4.50 -15.31 5.00
N GLN A 35 -4.62 -16.07 3.91
CA GLN A 35 -3.83 -17.28 3.63
C GLN A 35 -2.46 -16.90 3.05
N THR A 36 -1.70 -16.09 3.78
CA THR A 36 -0.46 -15.46 3.28
C THR A 36 0.62 -16.48 2.89
N GLN A 37 0.81 -17.54 3.68
CA GLN A 37 1.86 -18.52 3.41
C GLN A 37 1.59 -19.30 2.12
N GLU A 38 0.36 -19.74 1.91
CA GLU A 38 -0.08 -20.43 0.68
C GLU A 38 0.05 -19.52 -0.55
N ALA A 39 -0.26 -18.23 -0.40
CA ALA A 39 -0.06 -17.24 -1.45
C ALA A 39 1.42 -17.12 -1.83
N ILE A 40 2.32 -17.06 -0.83
CA ILE A 40 3.78 -16.98 -1.05
C ILE A 40 4.27 -18.22 -1.80
N GLU A 41 3.93 -19.42 -1.34
CA GLU A 41 4.36 -20.67 -1.98
C GLU A 41 3.92 -20.72 -3.45
N THR A 42 2.66 -20.35 -3.71
CA THR A 42 2.11 -20.29 -5.07
C THR A 42 2.83 -19.25 -5.93
N LEU A 43 3.12 -18.07 -5.38
CA LEU A 43 3.77 -16.98 -6.11
C LEU A 43 5.25 -17.25 -6.36
N GLU A 44 5.97 -17.86 -5.42
CA GLU A 44 7.37 -18.26 -5.59
C GLU A 44 7.49 -19.28 -6.73
N LEU A 45 6.61 -20.29 -6.78
CA LEU A 45 6.56 -21.25 -7.90
C LEU A 45 6.26 -20.57 -9.24
N LYS A 46 5.27 -19.67 -9.28
CA LYS A 46 4.90 -18.94 -10.50
C LYS A 46 6.01 -18.01 -10.98
N CYS A 47 6.68 -17.31 -10.07
CA CYS A 47 7.83 -16.45 -10.39
C CYS A 47 9.03 -17.28 -10.86
N ALA A 48 9.25 -18.49 -10.33
CA ALA A 48 10.30 -19.37 -10.82
C ALA A 48 10.04 -19.84 -12.27
N ALA A 49 8.77 -20.07 -12.62
CA ALA A 49 8.38 -20.45 -13.98
C ALA A 49 8.43 -19.27 -14.97
N VAL A 50 8.10 -18.05 -14.51
CA VAL A 50 8.13 -16.83 -15.34
C VAL A 50 8.87 -15.69 -14.60
N PRO A 51 10.22 -15.71 -14.58
CA PRO A 51 11.01 -14.79 -13.73
C PRO A 51 10.90 -13.31 -14.06
N ASN A 52 10.49 -12.96 -15.29
CA ASN A 52 10.40 -11.58 -15.76
C ASN A 52 8.96 -11.03 -15.70
N ASP A 53 8.01 -11.75 -15.11
CA ASP A 53 6.66 -11.25 -14.93
C ASP A 53 6.62 -10.23 -13.78
N SER A 54 6.56 -8.94 -14.15
CA SER A 54 6.52 -7.84 -13.20
C SER A 54 5.26 -7.85 -12.32
N PHE A 55 4.14 -8.37 -12.83
CA PHE A 55 2.89 -8.39 -12.09
C PHE A 55 2.94 -9.45 -10.98
N LEU A 56 3.38 -10.67 -11.30
CA LEU A 56 3.58 -11.73 -10.30
C LEU A 56 4.59 -11.33 -9.23
N ARG A 57 5.70 -10.70 -9.62
CA ARG A 57 6.70 -10.19 -8.67
C ARG A 57 6.13 -9.09 -7.76
N ASN A 58 5.28 -8.20 -8.28
CA ASN A 58 4.62 -7.17 -7.47
C ASN A 58 3.64 -7.75 -6.43
N ILE A 59 2.93 -8.83 -6.78
CA ILE A 59 2.07 -9.52 -5.82
C ILE A 59 2.92 -10.27 -4.79
N LEU A 60 4.02 -10.92 -5.21
CA LEU A 60 4.94 -11.61 -4.30
C LEU A 60 5.56 -10.65 -3.29
N SER A 61 5.98 -9.45 -3.69
CA SER A 61 6.49 -8.46 -2.73
C SER A 61 5.42 -8.04 -1.72
N THR A 62 4.17 -7.93 -2.14
CA THR A 62 3.05 -7.66 -1.23
C THR A 62 2.78 -8.84 -0.30
N ALA A 63 2.89 -10.08 -0.78
CA ALA A 63 2.76 -11.28 0.03
C ALA A 63 3.85 -11.33 1.13
N TYR A 64 5.09 -10.97 0.79
CA TYR A 64 6.17 -10.81 1.76
C TYR A 64 5.91 -9.71 2.78
N LEU A 65 5.32 -8.58 2.39
CA LEU A 65 4.88 -7.55 3.34
C LEU A 65 3.86 -8.09 4.35
N TYR A 66 2.86 -8.85 3.90
CA TYR A 66 1.90 -9.50 4.80
C TYR A 66 2.57 -10.46 5.79
N ALA A 67 3.58 -11.20 5.35
CA ALA A 67 4.32 -12.13 6.18
C ALA A 67 5.36 -11.45 7.09
N GLY A 68 5.53 -10.13 7.03
CA GLY A 68 6.59 -9.43 7.75
C GLY A 68 8.00 -9.67 7.20
N ARG A 69 8.12 -10.29 6.02
CA ARG A 69 9.39 -10.49 5.29
C ARG A 69 9.78 -9.20 4.54
N ILE A 70 9.92 -8.10 5.28
CA ILE A 70 10.11 -6.74 4.72
C ILE A 70 11.37 -6.63 3.83
N PRO A 71 12.53 -7.22 4.18
CA PRO A 71 13.71 -7.17 3.32
C PRO A 71 13.51 -7.87 1.96
N ASP A 72 12.76 -8.98 1.93
CA ASP A 72 12.47 -9.72 0.69
C ASP A 72 11.53 -8.92 -0.23
N ALA A 73 10.51 -8.28 0.36
CA ALA A 73 9.62 -7.37 -0.36
C ALA A 73 10.39 -6.19 -0.96
N LEU A 74 11.25 -5.55 -0.16
CA LEU A 74 12.06 -4.41 -0.57
C LEU A 74 12.95 -4.75 -1.77
N ARG A 75 13.64 -5.89 -1.72
CA ARG A 75 14.52 -6.34 -2.83
C ARG A 75 13.75 -6.44 -4.14
N ILE A 76 12.60 -7.12 -4.15
CA ILE A 76 11.79 -7.28 -5.36
C ILE A 76 11.31 -5.92 -5.89
N LEU A 77 10.85 -5.03 -5.01
CA LEU A 77 10.35 -3.72 -5.41
C LEU A 77 11.45 -2.82 -5.97
N GLN A 78 12.66 -2.89 -5.42
CA GLN A 78 13.82 -2.16 -5.96
C GLN A 78 14.18 -2.65 -7.37
N GLU A 79 14.25 -3.97 -7.57
CA GLU A 79 14.50 -4.55 -8.91
C GLU A 79 13.43 -4.10 -9.93
N LEU A 80 12.15 -4.11 -9.55
CA LEU A 80 11.05 -3.65 -10.41
C LEU A 80 11.16 -2.16 -10.78
N ILE A 81 11.60 -1.32 -9.84
CA ILE A 81 11.82 0.12 -10.07
C ILE A 81 13.04 0.34 -10.98
N GLU A 82 14.12 -0.42 -10.80
CA GLU A 82 15.32 -0.35 -11.63
C GLU A 82 15.05 -0.75 -13.09
N GLU A 83 14.23 -1.79 -13.29
CA GLU A 83 13.83 -2.26 -14.62
C GLU A 83 12.93 -1.23 -15.34
N GLN A 84 12.04 -0.56 -14.62
CA GLN A 84 11.04 0.34 -15.19
C GLN A 84 10.89 1.65 -14.40
N PRO A 85 11.93 2.50 -14.41
CA PRO A 85 11.98 3.68 -13.56
C PRO A 85 10.85 4.67 -13.90
N ARG A 86 10.21 5.19 -12.86
CA ARG A 86 9.11 6.18 -12.93
C ARG A 86 7.93 5.76 -13.82
N ARG A 87 7.75 4.46 -14.05
CA ARG A 87 6.60 3.96 -14.80
C ARG A 87 5.35 3.91 -13.94
N ASN A 88 5.41 3.25 -12.78
CA ASN A 88 4.25 2.99 -11.93
C ASN A 88 4.49 3.46 -10.48
N ALA A 89 3.62 4.34 -9.99
CA ALA A 89 3.68 4.88 -8.64
C ALA A 89 3.45 3.82 -7.55
N ASP A 90 2.69 2.75 -7.78
CA ASP A 90 2.42 1.69 -6.78
C ASP A 90 3.70 1.05 -6.24
N GLN A 91 4.68 0.81 -7.12
CA GLN A 91 5.98 0.26 -6.75
C GLN A 91 6.75 1.19 -5.81
N TYR A 92 6.73 2.50 -6.10
CA TYR A 92 7.35 3.52 -5.24
C TYR A 92 6.62 3.64 -3.90
N GLN A 93 5.28 3.56 -3.89
CA GLN A 93 4.49 3.56 -2.65
C GLN A 93 4.90 2.40 -1.74
N ARG A 94 4.83 1.16 -2.23
CA ARG A 94 5.16 -0.05 -1.46
C ARG A 94 6.63 -0.12 -1.06
N CYS A 95 7.54 0.28 -1.96
CA CYS A 95 8.96 0.29 -1.66
C CYS A 95 9.28 1.29 -0.54
N GLY A 96 8.69 2.48 -0.58
CA GLY A 96 8.81 3.46 0.50
C GLY A 96 8.18 2.98 1.80
N VAL A 97 7.05 2.25 1.76
CA VAL A 97 6.48 1.58 2.95
C VAL A 97 7.48 0.57 3.54
N CYS A 98 8.13 -0.25 2.71
CA CYS A 98 9.17 -1.18 3.20
C CYS A 98 10.31 -0.43 3.89
N LEU A 99 10.83 0.63 3.26
CA LEU A 99 11.89 1.47 3.82
C LEU A 99 11.47 2.12 5.13
N TRP A 100 10.23 2.61 5.20
CA TRP A 100 9.68 3.22 6.41
C TRP A 100 9.59 2.22 7.57
N ILE A 101 9.08 1.01 7.31
CA ILE A 101 8.97 -0.06 8.32
C ILE A 101 10.35 -0.47 8.84
N LEU A 102 11.37 -0.46 7.98
CA LEU A 102 12.77 -0.73 8.33
C LEU A 102 13.48 0.47 8.98
N ASP A 103 12.74 1.51 9.36
CA ASP A 103 13.22 2.76 9.97
C ASP A 103 14.22 3.56 9.10
N ARG A 104 14.26 3.27 7.79
CA ARG A 104 15.01 4.03 6.79
C ARG A 104 14.16 5.19 6.25
N ARG A 105 13.63 6.01 7.17
CA ARG A 105 12.64 7.06 6.84
C ARG A 105 13.12 8.12 5.85
N PRO A 106 14.38 8.62 5.91
CA PRO A 106 14.87 9.55 4.90
C PRO A 106 14.86 8.96 3.48
N ASP A 107 15.22 7.68 3.35
CA ASP A 107 15.20 6.96 2.08
C ASP A 107 13.75 6.78 1.58
N ALA A 108 12.82 6.46 2.48
CA ALA A 108 11.39 6.34 2.16
C ALA A 108 10.82 7.66 1.61
N VAL A 109 11.07 8.77 2.30
CA VAL A 109 10.63 10.12 1.86
C VAL A 109 11.23 10.49 0.52
N GLY A 110 12.54 10.28 0.33
CA GLY A 110 13.21 10.53 -0.95
C GLY A 110 12.59 9.70 -2.08
N LEU A 111 12.32 8.43 -1.83
CA LEU A 111 11.71 7.54 -2.82
C LEU A 111 10.27 7.95 -3.16
N TRP A 112 9.46 8.31 -2.17
CA TRP A 112 8.12 8.84 -2.41
C TRP A 112 8.17 10.16 -3.19
N GLN A 113 9.09 11.07 -2.88
CA GLN A 113 9.29 12.29 -3.69
C GLN A 113 9.60 11.96 -5.16
N GLU A 114 10.41 10.93 -5.44
CA GLU A 114 10.61 10.47 -6.81
C GLU A 114 9.34 9.88 -7.43
N GLY A 115 8.58 9.10 -6.65
CA GLY A 115 7.32 8.48 -7.04
C GLY A 115 6.27 9.49 -7.52
N THR A 116 6.30 10.73 -7.02
CA THR A 116 5.41 11.82 -7.49
C THR A 116 5.55 12.10 -8.99
N ARG A 117 6.69 11.74 -9.59
CA ARG A 117 7.02 11.98 -11.01
C ARG A 117 6.69 10.77 -11.90
N CYS A 118 6.04 9.74 -11.38
CA CYS A 118 5.66 8.57 -12.17
C CYS A 118 4.62 8.92 -13.24
N ARG A 119 4.69 8.21 -14.37
CA ARG A 119 3.73 8.37 -15.47
C ARG A 119 2.35 7.81 -15.13
N TYR A 120 2.30 6.66 -14.47
CA TYR A 120 1.08 5.97 -14.09
C TYR A 120 1.02 5.81 -12.57
N GLY A 121 -0.19 5.72 -12.03
CA GLY A 121 -0.47 5.58 -10.60
C GLY A 121 -1.98 5.39 -10.40
N ASP A 122 -2.53 5.97 -9.33
CA ASP A 122 -3.97 5.87 -9.05
C ASP A 122 -4.84 6.67 -10.02
N ALA A 123 -6.13 6.33 -10.03
CA ALA A 123 -7.15 6.96 -10.86
C ALA A 123 -7.40 8.44 -10.52
N ALA A 124 -6.89 8.94 -9.40
CA ALA A 124 -7.07 10.32 -8.95
C ALA A 124 -5.92 11.25 -9.35
N GLY A 125 -5.15 10.90 -10.39
CA GLY A 125 -4.02 11.72 -10.85
C GLY A 125 -2.77 11.51 -10.00
N ASN A 126 -2.47 10.26 -9.64
CA ASN A 126 -1.28 9.85 -8.89
C ASN A 126 -1.24 10.49 -7.47
N ILE A 127 -2.38 10.69 -6.81
CA ILE A 127 -2.49 11.31 -5.48
C ILE A 127 -1.95 10.42 -4.35
N GLY A 128 -1.90 9.10 -4.51
CA GLY A 128 -1.51 8.17 -3.45
C GLY A 128 -0.10 8.45 -2.88
N VAL A 129 0.87 8.78 -3.73
CA VAL A 129 2.24 9.11 -3.27
C VAL A 129 2.27 10.40 -2.44
N PRO A 130 1.69 11.54 -2.88
CA PRO A 130 1.50 12.72 -2.05
C PRO A 130 0.80 12.46 -0.71
N LEU A 131 -0.17 11.55 -0.64
CA LEU A 131 -0.81 11.19 0.62
C LEU A 131 0.18 10.49 1.59
N LEU A 132 1.04 9.58 1.10
CA LEU A 132 2.12 9.00 1.93
C LEU A 132 3.13 10.06 2.40
N LEU A 133 3.42 11.06 1.57
CA LEU A 133 4.24 12.21 1.97
C LEU A 133 3.56 13.06 3.05
N TYR A 134 2.23 13.17 3.04
CA TYR A 134 1.47 13.82 4.11
C TYR A 134 1.63 13.08 5.44
N TYR A 135 1.47 11.75 5.42
CA TYR A 135 1.77 10.91 6.57
C TYR A 135 3.19 11.14 7.11
N ALA A 136 4.18 11.20 6.20
CA ALA A 136 5.57 11.46 6.58
C ALA A 136 5.74 12.85 7.20
N ALA A 137 5.11 13.88 6.65
CA ALA A 137 5.20 15.25 7.16
C ALA A 137 4.58 15.40 8.55
N VAL A 138 3.51 14.65 8.87
CA VAL A 138 2.94 14.63 10.23
C VAL A 138 3.82 13.83 11.20
N THR A 139 4.32 12.67 10.78
CA THR A 139 4.96 11.70 11.69
C THR A 139 6.47 11.93 11.86
N ALA A 140 7.10 12.58 10.88
CA ALA A 140 8.53 12.90 10.84
C ALA A 140 8.74 14.27 10.16
N PRO A 141 8.26 15.37 10.78
CA PRO A 141 8.25 16.71 10.17
C PRO A 141 9.64 17.24 9.81
N GLU A 142 10.70 16.71 10.41
CA GLU A 142 12.09 17.03 10.07
C GLU A 142 12.51 16.51 8.70
N LEU A 143 11.80 15.54 8.12
CA LEU A 143 12.13 14.90 6.84
C LEU A 143 11.36 15.49 5.66
N CYS A 144 10.17 16.04 5.90
CA CYS A 144 9.31 16.56 4.84
C CYS A 144 8.46 17.75 5.31
N SER A 145 8.42 18.82 4.51
CA SER A 145 7.64 20.02 4.80
C SER A 145 6.16 19.80 4.49
N MET A 146 5.30 20.02 5.49
CA MET A 146 3.84 19.97 5.31
C MET A 146 3.36 20.93 4.21
N ASP A 147 3.85 22.19 4.19
CA ASP A 147 3.50 23.18 3.17
C ASP A 147 3.79 22.68 1.75
N ALA A 148 4.94 22.02 1.55
CA ALA A 148 5.32 21.48 0.25
C ALA A 148 4.39 20.33 -0.18
N VAL A 149 3.97 19.49 0.76
CA VAL A 149 3.04 18.39 0.51
C VAL A 149 1.64 18.91 0.18
N VAL A 150 1.12 19.85 0.98
CA VAL A 150 -0.20 20.46 0.76
C VAL A 150 -0.26 21.13 -0.61
N LYS A 151 0.78 21.89 -0.98
CA LYS A 151 0.88 22.50 -2.31
C LYS A 151 0.87 21.48 -3.45
N GLU A 152 1.52 20.33 -3.28
CA GLU A 152 1.51 19.27 -4.28
C GLU A 152 0.14 18.58 -4.36
N LEU A 153 -0.55 18.38 -3.23
CA LEU A 153 -1.92 17.89 -3.18
C LEU A 153 -2.88 18.86 -3.89
N GLU A 154 -2.85 20.15 -3.57
CA GLU A 154 -3.64 21.20 -4.22
C GLU A 154 -3.45 21.21 -5.74
N LYS A 155 -2.19 21.17 -6.19
CA LYS A 155 -1.86 21.12 -7.61
C LYS A 155 -2.50 19.92 -8.31
N ARG A 156 -2.52 18.75 -7.68
CA ARG A 156 -3.15 17.54 -8.24
C ARG A 156 -4.65 17.57 -8.14
N LEU A 157 -5.20 18.14 -7.07
CA LEU A 157 -6.63 18.36 -6.93
C LEU A 157 -7.20 19.28 -8.01
N ALA A 158 -6.40 20.26 -8.46
CA ALA A 158 -6.74 21.11 -9.60
C ALA A 158 -6.73 20.37 -10.95
N SER A 159 -6.22 19.13 -11.01
CA SER A 159 -6.37 18.27 -12.18
C SER A 159 -7.76 17.63 -12.22
N GLY A 160 -8.29 17.42 -13.43
CA GLY A 160 -9.65 16.92 -13.64
C GLY A 160 -9.90 15.49 -13.15
N ASP A 161 -8.87 14.72 -12.78
CA ASP A 161 -8.98 13.31 -12.39
C ASP A 161 -9.23 13.12 -10.89
N SER A 162 -9.05 14.19 -10.09
CA SER A 162 -9.08 14.13 -8.62
C SER A 162 -10.43 13.75 -8.01
N PHE A 163 -11.51 13.72 -8.79
CA PHE A 163 -12.82 13.25 -8.32
C PHE A 163 -12.83 11.74 -8.02
N HIS A 164 -11.93 10.97 -8.64
CA HIS A 164 -11.75 9.54 -8.35
C HIS A 164 -11.08 9.31 -6.99
N TRP A 165 -11.17 8.08 -6.50
CA TRP A 165 -10.43 7.64 -5.32
C TRP A 165 -8.92 7.52 -5.60
N PRO A 166 -8.01 7.96 -4.72
CA PRO A 166 -8.22 8.49 -3.36
C PRO A 166 -8.34 10.03 -3.26
N GLY A 167 -8.70 10.75 -4.32
CA GLY A 167 -8.73 12.22 -4.33
C GLY A 167 -9.72 12.86 -3.34
N GLY A 168 -10.74 12.13 -2.88
CA GLY A 168 -11.60 12.55 -1.76
C GLY A 168 -10.84 12.77 -0.45
N ILE A 169 -9.88 11.89 -0.14
CA ILE A 169 -9.00 12.03 1.03
C ILE A 169 -8.13 13.29 0.88
N ALA A 170 -7.54 13.51 -0.30
CA ALA A 170 -6.72 14.69 -0.54
C ALA A 170 -7.51 15.99 -0.33
N ARG A 171 -8.75 16.07 -0.82
CA ARG A 171 -9.64 17.24 -0.56
C ARG A 171 -9.93 17.42 0.93
N MET A 172 -10.19 16.33 1.64
CA MET A 172 -10.43 16.37 3.07
C MET A 172 -9.21 16.95 3.81
N LEU A 173 -8.01 16.46 3.53
CA LEU A 173 -6.80 16.91 4.21
C LEU A 173 -6.43 18.36 3.87
N VAL A 174 -6.53 18.76 2.59
CA VAL A 174 -6.28 20.15 2.17
C VAL A 174 -7.34 21.09 2.76
N GLY A 175 -8.63 20.75 2.67
CA GLY A 175 -9.71 21.60 3.22
C GLY A 175 -9.68 21.72 4.75
N ARG A 176 -9.15 20.71 5.46
CA ARG A 176 -8.92 20.77 6.92
C ARG A 176 -7.82 21.77 7.29
N ASN A 177 -6.91 22.12 6.37
CA ASN A 177 -5.90 23.17 6.57
C ASN A 177 -6.46 24.60 6.39
N ASP A 178 -7.59 24.77 5.69
CA ASP A 178 -8.23 26.07 5.48
C ASP A 178 -9.28 26.44 6.56
N ARG A 179 -9.58 25.53 7.50
CA ARG A 179 -10.55 25.62 8.61
C ARG A 179 -11.64 26.72 8.51
N GLU A 180 -12.86 26.29 8.16
CA GLU A 180 -14.02 26.65 8.99
C GLU A 180 -15.11 25.57 9.03
N GLU A 181 -15.29 24.73 8.00
CA GLU A 181 -16.28 23.65 8.06
C GLU A 181 -15.72 22.41 7.36
N ALA A 182 -15.53 21.31 8.11
CA ALA A 182 -15.41 20.00 7.49
C ALA A 182 -16.72 19.76 6.73
N PRO A 183 -16.72 19.53 5.40
CA PRO A 183 -17.96 19.45 4.65
C PRO A 183 -18.83 18.32 5.20
N GLU A 184 -20.03 18.68 5.68
CA GLU A 184 -21.07 17.77 6.23
C GLU A 184 -21.47 16.63 5.28
N HIS A 185 -21.00 16.67 4.03
CA HIS A 185 -21.33 15.73 2.97
C HIS A 185 -20.41 14.50 2.90
N MET A 186 -19.49 14.30 3.84
CA MET A 186 -18.94 12.95 4.10
C MET A 186 -19.89 12.13 4.99
N SER A 187 -21.18 12.20 4.69
CA SER A 187 -22.16 11.26 5.21
C SER A 187 -21.95 9.95 4.46
N HIS A 188 -21.36 8.97 5.14
CA HIS A 188 -20.99 7.65 4.61
C HIS A 188 -22.09 7.07 3.70
N PRO A 189 -21.86 6.96 2.38
CA PRO A 189 -22.70 6.13 1.57
C PRO A 189 -22.33 4.68 1.89
N SER A 190 -23.35 3.87 2.08
CA SER A 190 -23.34 2.40 2.20
C SER A 190 -22.79 1.65 0.97
N TRP A 191 -21.78 2.24 0.30
CA TRP A 191 -21.15 1.82 -0.95
C TRP A 191 -19.62 1.90 -0.92
N THR A 192 -18.99 2.20 0.22
CA THR A 192 -17.53 2.24 0.34
C THR A 192 -16.97 0.82 0.30
N ARG A 193 -16.04 0.57 -0.63
CA ARG A 193 -15.35 -0.73 -0.69
C ARG A 193 -14.47 -0.84 0.57
N PRO A 194 -14.27 -2.04 1.16
CA PRO A 194 -13.52 -2.18 2.42
C PRO A 194 -12.15 -1.50 2.41
N TYR A 195 -11.47 -1.46 1.27
CA TYR A 195 -10.18 -0.79 1.11
C TYR A 195 -10.27 0.74 1.15
N GLU A 196 -11.37 1.35 0.68
CA GLU A 196 -11.58 2.80 0.71
C GLU A 196 -11.82 3.26 2.14
N SER A 197 -12.63 2.51 2.88
CA SER A 197 -12.85 2.74 4.32
C SER A 197 -11.54 2.62 5.08
N ALA A 198 -10.74 1.57 4.86
CA ALA A 198 -9.47 1.40 5.54
C ALA A 198 -8.50 2.56 5.30
N GLN A 199 -8.38 3.02 4.06
CA GLN A 199 -7.49 4.13 3.73
C GLN A 199 -8.01 5.46 4.30
N LEU A 200 -9.32 5.67 4.37
CA LEU A 200 -9.90 6.83 5.06
C LEU A 200 -9.58 6.84 6.56
N GLU A 201 -9.82 5.71 7.24
CA GLU A 201 -9.53 5.57 8.68
C GLU A 201 -8.04 5.83 8.96
N PHE A 202 -7.14 5.36 8.09
CA PHE A 202 -5.72 5.68 8.22
C PHE A 202 -5.46 7.20 8.25
N TYR A 203 -5.90 7.92 7.22
CA TYR A 203 -5.63 9.36 7.12
C TYR A 203 -6.42 10.21 8.12
N ASP A 204 -7.57 9.75 8.58
CA ASP A 204 -8.27 10.36 9.71
C ASP A 204 -7.46 10.20 11.00
N GLY A 205 -6.87 9.02 11.23
CA GLY A 205 -5.93 8.79 12.32
C GLY A 205 -4.69 9.69 12.24
N ILE A 206 -4.13 9.89 11.04
CA ILE A 206 -3.00 10.81 10.85
C ILE A 206 -3.40 12.25 11.17
N HIS A 207 -4.63 12.66 10.83
CA HIS A 207 -5.13 13.97 11.22
C HIS A 207 -5.32 14.11 12.75
N HIS A 208 -5.81 13.08 13.43
CA HIS A 208 -5.83 13.07 14.90
C HIS A 208 -4.43 13.29 15.49
N ARG A 209 -3.40 12.63 14.95
CA ARG A 209 -2.00 12.85 15.35
C ARG A 209 -1.53 14.28 15.10
N GLU A 210 -1.86 14.87 13.95
CA GLU A 210 -1.56 16.28 13.64
C GLU A 210 -2.15 17.25 14.69
N LEU A 211 -3.34 16.92 15.22
CA LEU A 211 -3.98 17.68 16.30
C LEU A 211 -3.41 17.39 17.71
N GLY A 212 -2.45 16.48 17.83
CA GLY A 212 -1.90 16.01 19.10
C GLY A 212 -2.75 14.96 19.82
N ASP A 213 -3.79 14.43 19.18
CA ASP A 213 -4.66 13.37 19.71
C ASP A 213 -4.14 11.98 19.34
N GLU A 214 -3.10 11.54 20.03
CA GLU A 214 -2.51 10.22 19.87
C GLU A 214 -3.47 9.05 20.21
N PRO A 215 -4.34 9.13 21.24
CA PRO A 215 -5.37 8.12 21.47
C PRO A 215 -6.33 7.97 20.29
N GLY A 216 -6.86 9.08 19.75
CA GLY A 216 -7.71 9.07 18.57
C GLY A 216 -6.99 8.55 17.33
N CYS A 217 -5.72 8.92 17.14
CA CYS A 217 -4.87 8.36 16.09
C CYS A 217 -4.82 6.83 16.15
N ARG A 218 -4.49 6.27 17.32
CA ARG A 218 -4.41 4.80 17.50
C ARG A 218 -5.75 4.11 17.26
N GLU A 219 -6.86 4.68 17.70
CA GLU A 219 -8.20 4.13 17.46
C GLU A 219 -8.50 4.02 15.96
N ARG A 220 -8.25 5.09 15.20
CA ARG A 220 -8.47 5.14 13.75
C ARG A 220 -7.51 4.20 12.99
N LEU A 221 -6.25 4.14 13.40
CA LEU A 221 -5.29 3.17 12.85
C LEU A 221 -5.73 1.72 13.12
N GLN A 222 -6.32 1.43 14.28
CA GLN A 222 -6.88 0.11 14.58
C GLN A 222 -8.07 -0.20 13.66
N ALA A 223 -8.98 0.77 13.43
CA ALA A 223 -10.08 0.61 12.48
C ALA A 223 -9.59 0.35 11.04
N CYS A 224 -8.49 0.98 10.62
CA CYS A 224 -7.82 0.67 9.35
C CYS A 224 -7.37 -0.81 9.28
N VAL A 225 -6.76 -1.32 10.34
CA VAL A 225 -6.31 -2.71 10.42
C VAL A 225 -7.49 -3.70 10.44
N ASP A 226 -8.54 -3.36 11.17
CA ASP A 226 -9.74 -4.20 11.35
C ASP A 226 -10.59 -4.33 10.09
N ALA A 227 -10.35 -3.51 9.06
CA ALA A 227 -10.96 -3.65 7.73
C ALA A 227 -10.56 -4.95 6.99
N GLY A 228 -9.60 -5.71 7.54
CA GLY A 228 -9.15 -7.00 7.01
C GLY A 228 -7.88 -6.88 6.17
N HIS A 229 -7.56 -7.92 5.40
CA HIS A 229 -6.33 -8.00 4.60
C HIS A 229 -6.47 -7.18 3.31
N VAL A 230 -6.45 -5.85 3.43
CA VAL A 230 -6.62 -4.89 2.31
C VAL A 230 -5.31 -4.31 1.77
N GLY A 231 -4.16 -4.69 2.34
CA GLY A 231 -2.81 -4.26 1.94
C GLY A 231 -2.44 -4.50 0.47
N LEU A 232 -3.19 -5.34 -0.25
CA LEU A 232 -3.05 -5.45 -1.71
C LEU A 232 -3.43 -4.15 -2.43
N TYR A 233 -4.36 -3.37 -1.88
CA TYR A 233 -4.85 -2.12 -2.47
C TYR A 233 -4.46 -0.89 -1.65
N VAL A 234 -4.16 -1.07 -0.37
CA VAL A 234 -3.92 0.02 0.60
C VAL A 234 -2.54 -0.16 1.24
N PRO A 235 -1.46 0.37 0.66
CA PRO A 235 -0.13 0.31 1.28
C PRO A 235 -0.11 0.88 2.71
N GLU A 236 -0.98 1.85 3.01
CA GLU A 236 -1.16 2.46 4.33
C GLU A 236 -1.58 1.45 5.41
N TRP A 237 -2.23 0.34 5.03
CA TRP A 237 -2.58 -0.72 5.98
C TRP A 237 -1.34 -1.32 6.65
N PHE A 238 -0.23 -1.46 5.92
CA PHE A 238 1.04 -1.91 6.49
C PHE A 238 1.65 -0.85 7.40
N LEU A 239 1.49 0.44 7.09
CA LEU A 239 1.94 1.54 7.96
C LEU A 239 1.11 1.58 9.25
N ALA A 240 -0.21 1.39 9.18
CA ALA A 240 -1.08 1.30 10.36
C ALA A 240 -0.64 0.16 11.28
N ARG A 241 -0.39 -1.03 10.71
CA ARG A 241 0.16 -2.16 11.47
C ARG A 241 1.53 -1.86 12.06
N HIS A 242 2.41 -1.21 11.29
CA HIS A 242 3.71 -0.80 11.80
C HIS A 242 3.54 0.12 13.01
N GLU A 243 2.81 1.22 12.87
CA GLU A 243 2.50 2.19 13.94
C GLU A 243 1.98 1.54 15.22
N LEU A 244 1.11 0.53 15.09
CA LEU A 244 0.54 -0.23 16.20
C LEU A 244 1.45 -1.36 16.72
N GLY A 245 2.62 -1.60 16.12
CA GLY A 245 3.53 -2.68 16.51
C GLY A 245 3.03 -4.09 16.13
N LEU A 246 2.24 -4.20 15.06
CA LEU A 246 1.56 -5.42 14.61
C LEU A 246 2.23 -6.09 13.39
N ILE A 247 3.44 -5.69 13.00
CA ILE A 247 4.17 -6.37 11.91
C ILE A 247 4.73 -7.70 12.43
N PRO A 248 4.39 -8.85 11.83
CA PRO A 248 4.87 -10.15 12.29
C PRO A 248 6.41 -10.21 12.28
N GLY A 249 6.99 -10.76 13.36
CA GLY A 249 8.44 -11.00 13.43
C GLY A 249 9.31 -9.74 13.51
N PHE A 250 8.73 -8.54 13.59
CA PHE A 250 9.45 -7.27 13.71
C PHE A 250 9.34 -6.74 15.15
N ASP A 251 10.35 -7.01 15.97
CA ASP A 251 10.41 -6.51 17.35
C ASP A 251 11.05 -5.12 17.38
N ARG A 252 10.24 -4.10 17.66
CA ARG A 252 10.69 -2.70 17.76
C ARG A 252 11.76 -2.51 18.85
N ASN A 253 11.79 -3.37 19.88
CA ASN A 253 12.69 -3.23 21.02
C ASN A 253 14.16 -3.61 20.73
N VAL A 254 14.43 -4.26 19.60
CA VAL A 254 15.81 -4.64 19.23
C VAL A 254 16.58 -3.45 18.62
N ALA A 255 15.87 -2.47 18.02
CA ALA A 255 16.49 -1.28 17.44
C ALA A 255 16.96 -0.26 18.50
N GLU A 256 16.25 -0.13 19.63
CA GLU A 256 16.61 0.79 20.72
C GLU A 256 17.78 0.28 21.58
N SER A 257 18.11 -1.02 21.49
CA SER A 257 19.20 -1.64 22.26
C SER A 257 20.59 -1.47 21.62
N SER A 258 20.69 -0.77 20.47
CA SER A 258 21.93 -0.58 19.71
C SER A 258 22.41 0.88 19.63
N SER A 259 21.88 1.76 20.49
CA SER A 259 22.32 3.17 20.61
C SER A 259 23.19 3.42 21.84
#